data_AF-A0A1C5VFV6-F1
#
_entry.id   AF-A0A1C5VFV6-F1
#
_cell.length_a   1.000
_cell.length_b   1.000
_cell.length_c   1.000
_cell.angle_alpha   90.00
_cell.angle_beta   90.00
_cell.angle_gamma   90.00
#
_symmetry.space_group_name_H-M   'P 1'
#
loop_
_entity.id
_entity.type
_entity.pdbx_description
1 polymer ?
#
loop_
_entity_poly.entity_id
_entity_poly.type
_entity_poly.pdbx_seq_one_letter_code
_entity_poly.pdbx_strand_id
1 'polypeptide(L)'
;MEIMKKNIYLAAILCGLVGVFSSCSDDDKKGEAATTDSEKSYKPVVYMRDADVREVNMQDFDTDAVFTTSVCRKGNSVSTEAVDAELVVMTEDEMYYYNKVYGKSFSMLPKHCYDYQKEYVFSGSEEVHEVKITLKKDIFNLDNSQKYALPLRLISKNGTVDEDQEVLIVAADVIVPEIKLEKSGKQEVLDLSGVNPTDIVNVDIPISMFGENEGWEFSAEFETDPKKLKNLVSYCPADGIEYSLLGTDYYEMESKIDFSGDEREKTLSVKIKRGDLETGNYLLPIALTGVQGMPFKYSREICFVHVYLNNEFPQIDIKNKLVTNGDTKETGYEISRVTDSNTNTCWQSPWYSSYWLTGKVTCDSEYGIYIDVNVAITKGMQVKIATKTGHNYPVLWRIYGKKTGNEEWTMLKEYSDTFNNTPTSFKTEKFYGSYSVVRVAFLKSKDGNTDLRNITLSGGYCKNVSIAELELFGL
;
A
#
# COMPACT_ATOMS: atom_id res chain seq x y z
N MET A 1 -26.45 -42.01 -15.47
CA MET A 1 -26.45 -41.03 -14.38
C MET A 1 -25.59 -39.85 -14.85
N GLU A 2 -26.01 -39.02 -15.81
CA GLU A 2 -27.34 -38.35 -15.95
C GLU A 2 -27.79 -37.77 -14.61
N ILE A 3 -28.06 -36.47 -14.48
CA ILE A 3 -28.92 -35.59 -15.30
C ILE A 3 -28.14 -34.26 -15.59
N MET A 4 -27.82 -33.84 -16.83
CA MET A 4 -28.62 -33.08 -17.84
C MET A 4 -29.37 -31.85 -17.26
N LYS A 5 -29.60 -30.67 -17.87
CA LYS A 5 -29.24 -29.88 -19.08
C LYS A 5 -29.76 -28.44 -18.76
N LYS A 6 -29.54 -27.31 -19.46
CA LYS A 6 -29.04 -26.94 -20.81
C LYS A 6 -28.61 -25.46 -20.80
N ASN A 7 -27.74 -25.00 -21.71
CA ASN A 7 -27.61 -23.57 -22.07
C ASN A 7 -28.71 -23.17 -23.08
N ILE A 8 -29.03 -21.86 -23.16
CA ILE A 8 -29.54 -21.17 -24.38
C ILE A 8 -29.23 -19.66 -24.29
N TYR A 9 -28.91 -19.05 -25.43
CA TYR A 9 -28.54 -17.64 -25.60
C TYR A 9 -29.71 -16.77 -26.09
N LEU A 10 -29.47 -15.45 -26.16
CA LEU A 10 -30.34 -14.37 -26.64
C LEU A 10 -31.16 -14.69 -27.91
N ALA A 11 -32.35 -14.09 -27.96
CA ALA A 11 -32.97 -13.56 -29.18
C ALA A 11 -33.38 -12.09 -28.91
N ALA A 12 -33.37 -11.24 -29.93
CA ALA A 12 -33.46 -9.78 -29.77
C ALA A 12 -34.36 -9.13 -30.84
N ILE A 13 -34.66 -7.82 -30.68
CA ILE A 13 -35.16 -6.87 -31.71
C ILE A 13 -36.67 -7.09 -32.06
N LEU A 14 -37.60 -6.12 -32.00
CA LEU A 14 -37.70 -4.87 -32.78
C LEU A 14 -38.91 -4.00 -32.33
N CYS A 15 -38.89 -2.67 -32.62
CA CYS A 15 -39.96 -1.63 -32.68
C CYS A 15 -41.32 -1.82 -31.96
N GLY A 16 -41.95 -0.82 -31.33
CA GLY A 16 -41.75 0.63 -31.38
C GLY A 16 -42.89 1.34 -32.15
N LEU A 17 -43.78 2.07 -31.46
CA LEU A 17 -44.56 3.20 -31.98
C LEU A 17 -45.40 3.92 -30.90
N VAL A 18 -45.75 5.16 -31.19
CA VAL A 18 -46.54 6.12 -30.40
C VAL A 18 -48.01 5.70 -30.28
N GLY A 19 -48.67 5.99 -29.15
CA GLY A 19 -50.14 5.89 -29.04
C GLY A 19 -50.72 6.38 -27.72
N VAL A 20 -51.31 7.58 -27.71
CA VAL A 20 -52.26 8.02 -26.67
C VAL A 20 -53.56 7.23 -26.85
N PHE A 21 -54.24 6.80 -25.77
CA PHE A 21 -55.70 6.94 -25.60
C PHE A 21 -56.16 6.46 -24.21
N SER A 22 -57.25 7.06 -23.76
CA SER A 22 -58.00 6.77 -22.53
C SER A 22 -58.70 5.41 -22.56
N SER A 23 -58.96 4.83 -21.38
CA SER A 23 -60.11 3.93 -21.19
C SER A 23 -60.84 4.27 -19.90
N CYS A 24 -62.10 4.67 -20.02
CA CYS A 24 -63.07 4.42 -18.97
C CYS A 24 -63.26 2.90 -18.79
N SER A 25 -63.76 2.49 -17.63
CA SER A 25 -64.52 1.25 -17.49
C SER A 25 -65.91 1.62 -16.98
N ASP A 26 -66.90 1.60 -17.86
CA ASP A 26 -68.30 1.68 -17.46
C ASP A 26 -68.69 0.39 -16.74
N ASP A 27 -69.41 0.52 -15.62
CA ASP A 27 -70.25 -0.55 -15.09
C ASP A 27 -71.65 0.06 -14.80
N ASP A 28 -72.43 0.26 -15.87
CA ASP A 28 -73.75 0.89 -15.82
C ASP A 28 -74.85 -0.17 -15.65
N LYS A 29 -75.34 -0.36 -14.42
CA LYS A 29 -76.60 -1.04 -14.12
C LYS A 29 -77.50 -0.18 -13.25
N LYS A 30 -78.32 0.63 -13.91
CA LYS A 30 -79.44 1.36 -13.32
C LYS A 30 -80.50 0.40 -12.79
N GLY A 31 -81.06 0.72 -11.61
CA GLY A 31 -82.39 0.24 -11.27
C GLY A 31 -82.68 -0.04 -9.80
N GLU A 32 -82.64 0.97 -8.92
CA GLU A 32 -83.74 1.22 -7.98
C GLU A 32 -83.63 2.62 -7.37
N ALA A 33 -84.78 3.21 -7.00
CA ALA A 33 -84.88 4.57 -6.50
C ALA A 33 -85.62 4.59 -5.15
N ALA A 34 -85.23 5.53 -4.29
CA ALA A 34 -85.58 5.62 -2.86
C ALA A 34 -84.96 4.47 -2.02
N THR A 35 -84.46 4.72 -0.81
CA THR A 35 -84.87 5.76 0.15
C THR A 35 -83.76 6.69 0.63
N THR A 36 -84.17 7.87 1.09
CA THR A 36 -83.39 8.83 1.85
C THR A 36 -82.68 8.20 3.06
N ASP A 37 -81.34 8.21 3.05
CA ASP A 37 -80.52 8.20 4.26
C ASP A 37 -79.64 9.45 4.20
N SER A 38 -80.13 10.52 4.83
CA SER A 38 -79.47 11.83 4.89
C SER A 38 -78.22 11.77 5.76
N GLU A 39 -77.16 12.44 5.32
CA GLU A 39 -76.02 12.84 6.18
C GLU A 39 -75.26 11.69 6.87
N LYS A 40 -74.74 10.73 6.11
CA LYS A 40 -73.41 10.17 6.45
C LYS A 40 -72.34 11.13 5.95
N SER A 41 -72.07 12.17 6.76
CA SER A 41 -70.85 12.96 6.65
C SER A 41 -69.67 12.05 7.02
N TYR A 42 -69.13 11.35 6.02
CA TYR A 42 -67.82 10.75 6.14
C TYR A 42 -66.83 11.88 6.41
N LYS A 43 -66.30 11.94 7.63
CA LYS A 43 -65.24 12.88 7.97
C LYS A 43 -64.11 12.72 6.95
N PRO A 44 -63.55 13.82 6.42
CA PRO A 44 -62.42 13.75 5.52
C PRO A 44 -61.24 13.09 6.24
N VAL A 45 -60.64 12.10 5.57
CA VAL A 45 -59.52 11.32 6.08
C VAL A 45 -58.22 11.99 5.66
N VAL A 46 -57.34 12.29 6.62
CA VAL A 46 -55.98 12.76 6.36
C VAL A 46 -54.97 11.63 6.55
N TYR A 47 -53.92 11.61 5.73
CA TYR A 47 -52.88 10.57 5.73
C TYR A 47 -51.54 11.12 5.27
N MET A 48 -50.43 10.51 5.69
CA MET A 48 -49.10 10.80 5.13
C MET A 48 -48.81 9.91 3.92
N ARG A 49 -48.31 10.51 2.83
CA ARG A 49 -47.98 9.77 1.62
C ARG A 49 -46.82 8.79 1.82
N ASP A 50 -45.82 9.17 2.61
CA ASP A 50 -44.62 8.37 2.87
C ASP A 50 -44.56 7.77 4.27
N ALA A 51 -45.69 7.32 4.80
CA ALA A 51 -45.74 6.63 6.08
C ALA A 51 -44.76 5.43 6.18
N ASP A 52 -44.52 5.01 7.43
CA ASP A 52 -43.45 4.11 7.89
C ASP A 52 -42.05 4.76 7.84
N VAL A 53 -40.97 3.96 7.88
CA VAL A 53 -39.58 4.44 7.89
C VAL A 53 -39.18 5.03 6.53
N ARG A 54 -38.49 6.16 6.57
CA ARG A 54 -37.77 6.77 5.46
C ARG A 54 -36.37 7.16 5.90
N GLU A 55 -35.37 6.57 5.24
CA GLU A 55 -33.96 6.87 5.49
C GLU A 55 -33.53 8.06 4.63
N VAL A 56 -32.88 9.04 5.25
CA VAL A 56 -32.37 10.27 4.62
C VAL A 56 -30.86 10.23 4.71
N ASN A 57 -30.21 10.13 3.56
CA ASN A 57 -28.76 10.02 3.49
C ASN A 57 -28.10 11.37 3.81
N MET A 58 -27.11 11.34 4.72
CA MET A 58 -26.34 12.50 5.14
C MET A 58 -24.86 12.18 5.03
N GLN A 59 -24.20 12.75 4.03
CA GLN A 59 -22.76 12.58 3.74
C GLN A 59 -21.99 13.91 3.74
N ASP A 60 -22.65 15.04 3.50
CA ASP A 60 -22.05 16.38 3.58
C ASP A 60 -22.19 16.96 4.99
N PHE A 61 -21.04 17.21 5.62
CA PHE A 61 -20.91 17.75 6.97
C PHE A 61 -21.26 19.24 7.05
N ASP A 62 -21.34 19.95 5.92
CA ASP A 62 -21.54 21.39 5.89
C ASP A 62 -22.96 21.84 5.48
N THR A 63 -23.80 20.94 4.97
CA THR A 63 -25.19 21.24 4.56
C THR A 63 -26.25 20.46 5.33
N ASP A 64 -27.46 21.03 5.38
CA ASP A 64 -28.65 20.36 5.91
C ASP A 64 -29.30 19.49 4.83
N ALA A 65 -29.75 18.29 5.18
CA ALA A 65 -30.47 17.40 4.28
C ALA A 65 -31.98 17.68 4.32
N VAL A 66 -32.65 17.71 3.15
CA VAL A 66 -34.09 17.98 3.06
C VAL A 66 -34.84 16.76 2.54
N PHE A 67 -35.70 16.19 3.38
CA PHE A 67 -36.68 15.19 2.98
C PHE A 67 -38.01 15.87 2.64
N THR A 68 -38.58 15.54 1.48
CA THR A 68 -39.87 16.09 1.01
C THR A 68 -40.89 14.97 0.87
N THR A 69 -42.05 15.16 1.50
CA THR A 69 -43.22 14.28 1.37
C THR A 69 -44.49 15.16 1.34
N SER A 70 -45.66 14.60 1.65
CA SER A 70 -46.92 15.34 1.71
C SER A 70 -47.91 14.74 2.69
N VAL A 71 -48.66 15.60 3.40
CA VAL A 71 -49.94 15.22 4.00
C VAL A 71 -51.02 15.35 2.92
N CYS A 72 -51.89 14.36 2.84
CA CYS A 72 -52.95 14.26 1.86
C CYS A 72 -54.32 14.15 2.54
N ARG A 73 -55.37 14.62 1.86
CA ARG A 73 -56.78 14.49 2.25
C ARG A 73 -57.50 13.60 1.23
N LYS A 74 -58.24 12.59 1.69
CA LYS A 74 -59.16 11.77 0.89
C LYS A 74 -60.55 11.73 1.53
N GLY A 75 -61.59 11.66 0.71
CA GLY A 75 -62.98 11.69 1.18
C GLY A 75 -63.90 12.27 0.10
N ASN A 76 -65.20 12.06 0.23
CA ASN A 76 -66.14 12.46 -0.80
C ASN A 76 -66.33 13.99 -0.83
N SER A 77 -66.33 14.58 -2.02
CA SER A 77 -66.02 15.99 -2.30
C SER A 77 -67.15 16.99 -2.01
N VAL A 78 -67.92 16.76 -0.94
CA VAL A 78 -69.10 17.56 -0.54
C VAL A 78 -68.86 18.38 0.74
N SER A 79 -67.78 18.13 1.49
CA SER A 79 -67.43 18.97 2.64
C SER A 79 -66.73 20.26 2.21
N THR A 80 -67.38 21.39 2.48
CA THR A 80 -66.78 22.74 2.40
C THR A 80 -66.03 23.13 3.68
N GLU A 81 -66.04 22.29 4.70
CA GLU A 81 -65.39 22.56 5.99
C GLU A 81 -63.87 22.38 5.90
N ALA A 82 -63.14 23.26 6.57
CA ALA A 82 -61.69 23.20 6.63
C ALA A 82 -61.23 22.04 7.52
N VAL A 83 -60.23 21.28 7.05
CA VAL A 83 -59.71 20.10 7.75
C VAL A 83 -58.31 20.41 8.23
N ASP A 84 -58.07 20.28 9.53
CA ASP A 84 -56.74 20.43 10.10
C ASP A 84 -55.96 19.11 10.03
N ALA A 85 -54.66 19.23 9.85
CA ALA A 85 -53.68 18.18 10.01
C ALA A 85 -52.47 18.74 10.75
N GLU A 86 -52.02 18.06 11.80
CA GLU A 86 -50.89 18.47 12.61
C GLU A 86 -49.88 17.31 12.72
N LEU A 87 -48.61 17.58 12.43
CA LEU A 87 -47.50 16.64 12.56
C LEU A 87 -46.82 16.85 13.92
N VAL A 88 -47.13 15.97 14.88
CA VAL A 88 -46.56 15.98 16.22
C VAL A 88 -45.40 15.00 16.35
N VAL A 89 -44.36 15.39 17.08
CA VAL A 89 -43.25 14.49 17.40
C VAL A 89 -43.73 13.47 18.44
N MET A 90 -43.48 12.18 18.21
CA MET A 90 -43.83 11.12 19.16
C MET A 90 -43.04 11.27 20.46
N THR A 91 -43.61 10.81 21.57
CA THR A 91 -42.91 10.76 22.88
C THR A 91 -41.89 9.61 22.93
N GLU A 92 -40.96 9.68 23.88
CA GLU A 92 -39.96 8.62 24.10
C GLU A 92 -40.60 7.25 24.37
N ASP A 93 -41.67 7.20 25.17
CA ASP A 93 -42.42 5.97 25.42
C ASP A 93 -43.03 5.39 24.14
N GLU A 94 -43.69 6.23 23.33
CA GLU A 94 -44.30 5.79 22.06
C GLU A 94 -43.24 5.32 21.06
N MET A 95 -42.07 5.96 21.03
CA MET A 95 -40.94 5.51 20.21
C MET A 95 -40.35 4.19 20.72
N TYR A 96 -40.27 4.00 22.04
CA TYR A 96 -39.89 2.72 22.65
C TYR A 96 -40.88 1.60 22.29
N TYR A 97 -42.19 1.86 22.32
CA TYR A 97 -43.20 0.91 21.88
C TYR A 97 -43.07 0.58 20.39
N TYR A 98 -42.92 1.58 19.51
CA TYR A 98 -42.70 1.36 18.07
C TYR A 98 -41.45 0.49 17.82
N ASN A 99 -40.32 0.84 18.43
CA ASN A 99 -39.07 0.08 18.35
C ASN A 99 -39.27 -1.39 18.76
N LYS A 100 -39.96 -1.63 19.87
CA LYS A 100 -40.23 -2.98 20.40
C LYS A 100 -41.17 -3.80 19.50
N VAL A 101 -42.20 -3.19 18.93
CA VAL A 101 -43.18 -3.86 18.05
C VAL A 101 -42.55 -4.23 16.71
N TYR A 102 -41.77 -3.33 16.11
CA TYR A 102 -41.23 -3.49 14.75
C TYR A 102 -39.77 -3.98 14.70
N GLY A 103 -39.19 -4.36 15.84
CA GLY A 103 -37.81 -4.86 15.92
C GLY A 103 -36.75 -3.81 15.53
N LYS A 104 -37.01 -2.53 15.81
CA LYS A 104 -36.12 -1.40 15.53
C LYS A 104 -35.39 -0.95 16.80
N SER A 105 -34.39 -0.08 16.63
CA SER A 105 -33.53 0.42 17.71
C SER A 105 -33.15 1.88 17.50
N PHE A 106 -34.14 2.73 17.19
CA PHE A 106 -33.92 4.15 16.93
C PHE A 106 -33.89 4.97 18.22
N SER A 107 -33.01 5.97 18.26
CA SER A 107 -32.99 7.05 19.27
C SER A 107 -33.71 8.29 18.72
N MET A 108 -34.35 9.06 19.61
CA MET A 108 -35.00 10.33 19.26
C MET A 108 -33.97 11.35 18.74
N LEU A 109 -34.24 11.97 17.59
CA LEU A 109 -33.48 13.15 17.16
C LEU A 109 -33.68 14.32 18.14
N PRO A 110 -32.61 14.98 18.62
CA PRO A 110 -32.72 16.17 19.44
C PRO A 110 -33.40 17.33 18.68
N LYS A 111 -34.17 18.17 19.40
CA LYS A 111 -34.95 19.27 18.81
C LYS A 111 -34.15 20.28 17.97
N HIS A 112 -32.85 20.45 18.24
CA HIS A 112 -32.01 21.36 17.45
C HIS A 112 -31.66 20.77 16.07
N CYS A 113 -31.61 19.44 15.95
CA CYS A 113 -31.19 18.69 14.77
C CYS A 113 -32.23 18.61 13.63
N TYR A 114 -33.41 19.20 13.77
CA TYR A 114 -34.42 19.21 12.71
C TYR A 114 -35.24 20.50 12.67
N ASP A 115 -35.94 20.73 11.56
CA ASP A 115 -37.00 21.72 11.42
C ASP A 115 -38.06 21.27 10.40
N TYR A 116 -39.33 21.60 10.63
CA TYR A 116 -40.45 21.28 9.73
C TYR A 116 -41.71 22.09 10.08
N GLN A 117 -42.57 22.34 9.08
CA GLN A 117 -43.89 22.93 9.31
C GLN A 117 -44.82 21.88 9.96
N LYS A 118 -45.49 22.25 11.05
CA LYS A 118 -46.32 21.32 11.82
C LYS A 118 -47.77 21.27 11.39
N GLU A 119 -48.35 22.44 11.14
CA GLU A 119 -49.79 22.62 10.95
C GLU A 119 -50.12 22.82 9.47
N TYR A 120 -51.17 22.15 9.04
CA TYR A 120 -51.70 22.15 7.68
C TYR A 120 -53.22 22.28 7.74
N VAL A 121 -53.80 23.06 6.82
CA VAL A 121 -55.24 23.28 6.75
C VAL A 121 -55.68 23.07 5.32
N PHE A 122 -56.44 22.01 5.06
CA PHE A 122 -57.05 21.74 3.76
C PHE A 122 -58.31 22.59 3.60
N SER A 123 -58.35 23.43 2.57
CA SER A 123 -59.50 24.30 2.29
C SER A 123 -60.09 24.05 0.89
N GLY A 124 -61.41 24.17 0.74
CA GLY A 124 -62.09 23.97 -0.54
C GLY A 124 -61.78 22.62 -1.18
N SER A 125 -61.22 22.63 -2.39
CA SER A 125 -60.82 21.43 -3.16
C SER A 125 -59.33 21.04 -3.00
N GLU A 126 -58.64 21.52 -1.98
CA GLU A 126 -57.24 21.19 -1.73
C GLU A 126 -57.10 19.75 -1.19
N GLU A 127 -56.23 18.95 -1.79
CA GLU A 127 -56.07 17.52 -1.43
C GLU A 127 -54.66 17.16 -0.95
N VAL A 128 -53.66 18.04 -1.14
CA VAL A 128 -52.25 17.74 -0.86
C VAL A 128 -51.56 19.00 -0.33
N HIS A 129 -50.87 18.87 0.81
CA HIS A 129 -49.90 19.84 1.32
C HIS A 129 -48.49 19.25 1.25
N GLU A 130 -47.53 19.99 0.71
CA GLU A 130 -46.12 19.59 0.70
C GLU A 130 -45.51 19.74 2.11
N VAL A 131 -44.77 18.72 2.54
CA VAL A 131 -44.07 18.68 3.83
C VAL A 131 -42.58 18.64 3.55
N LYS A 132 -41.86 19.65 4.04
CA LYS A 132 -40.38 19.67 4.04
C LYS A 132 -39.90 19.45 5.46
N ILE A 133 -39.08 18.42 5.62
CA ILE A 133 -38.41 18.06 6.87
C ILE A 133 -36.92 18.26 6.63
N THR A 134 -36.37 19.28 7.28
CA THR A 134 -34.93 19.56 7.25
C THR A 134 -34.27 18.81 8.39
N LEU A 135 -33.34 17.90 8.07
CA LEU A 135 -32.40 17.29 9.01
C LEU A 135 -31.12 18.12 9.00
N LYS A 136 -30.77 18.69 10.15
CA LYS A 136 -29.65 19.65 10.24
C LYS A 136 -28.31 18.96 10.42
N LYS A 137 -27.25 19.58 9.92
CA LYS A 137 -25.87 19.08 10.06
C LYS A 137 -25.39 18.88 11.50
N ASP A 138 -26.06 19.49 12.48
CA ASP A 138 -25.84 19.20 13.91
C ASP A 138 -25.94 17.69 14.26
N ILE A 139 -26.62 16.88 13.44
CA ILE A 139 -26.69 15.42 13.57
C ILE A 139 -25.31 14.76 13.55
N PHE A 140 -24.33 15.29 12.80
CA PHE A 140 -22.96 14.77 12.76
C PHE A 140 -22.21 14.91 14.11
N ASN A 141 -22.71 15.74 15.03
CA ASN A 141 -22.15 15.89 16.38
C ASN A 141 -22.75 14.91 17.41
N LEU A 142 -23.69 14.05 17.00
CA LEU A 142 -24.33 13.07 17.88
C LEU A 142 -23.51 11.77 17.99
N ASP A 143 -23.94 10.87 18.88
CA ASP A 143 -23.29 9.57 19.08
C ASP A 143 -23.50 8.66 17.87
N ASN A 144 -22.47 8.53 17.04
CA ASN A 144 -22.49 7.74 15.80
C ASN A 144 -22.63 6.21 15.99
N SER A 145 -22.74 5.72 17.24
CA SER A 145 -23.14 4.34 17.53
C SER A 145 -24.67 4.15 17.57
N GLN A 146 -25.44 5.24 17.61
CA GLN A 146 -26.91 5.22 17.67
C GLN A 146 -27.54 5.54 16.30
N LYS A 147 -28.71 4.96 16.04
CA LYS A 147 -29.52 5.29 14.85
C LYS A 147 -30.55 6.35 15.21
N TYR A 148 -30.33 7.60 14.84
CA TYR A 148 -31.25 8.68 15.16
C TYR A 148 -32.41 8.80 14.16
N ALA A 149 -33.61 9.07 14.66
CA ALA A 149 -34.78 9.33 13.84
C ALA A 149 -35.70 10.41 14.43
N LEU A 150 -36.44 11.10 13.55
CA LEU A 150 -37.54 11.99 13.89
C LEU A 150 -38.86 11.23 13.66
N PRO A 151 -39.52 10.73 14.72
CA PRO A 151 -40.82 10.09 14.59
C PRO A 151 -41.93 11.14 14.62
N LEU A 152 -42.67 11.25 13.52
CA LEU A 152 -43.83 12.11 13.39
C LEU A 152 -45.10 11.28 13.36
N ARG A 153 -46.11 11.72 14.12
CA ARG A 153 -47.49 11.24 14.02
C ARG A 153 -48.38 12.33 13.46
N LEU A 154 -49.22 11.97 12.51
CA LEU A 154 -50.29 12.80 12.00
C LEU A 154 -51.49 12.75 12.96
N ILE A 155 -51.96 13.92 13.39
CA ILE A 155 -53.22 14.06 14.14
C ILE A 155 -54.15 15.05 13.43
N SER A 156 -55.46 14.93 13.70
CA SER A 156 -56.49 15.86 13.21
C SER A 156 -57.57 16.03 14.26
N LYS A 157 -58.03 17.27 14.48
CA LYS A 157 -59.10 17.60 15.44
C LYS A 157 -60.47 17.50 14.77
N ASN A 158 -60.57 17.93 13.51
CA ASN A 158 -61.83 18.03 12.78
C ASN A 158 -62.02 16.87 11.78
N GLY A 159 -60.94 16.33 11.21
CA GLY A 159 -60.95 15.16 10.32
C GLY A 159 -60.90 13.82 11.05
N THR A 160 -60.53 12.78 10.30
CA THR A 160 -60.11 11.46 10.78
C THR A 160 -58.72 11.15 10.21
N VAL A 161 -57.91 10.36 10.92
CA VAL A 161 -56.58 9.95 10.44
C VAL A 161 -56.67 8.53 9.89
N ASP A 162 -55.90 8.21 8.85
CA ASP A 162 -55.72 6.83 8.39
C ASP A 162 -54.67 6.12 9.26
N GLU A 163 -55.09 5.13 10.05
CA GLU A 163 -54.25 4.41 11.03
C GLU A 163 -53.03 3.72 10.39
N ASP A 164 -53.16 3.21 9.16
CA ASP A 164 -52.04 2.58 8.43
C ASP A 164 -51.04 3.63 7.89
N GLN A 165 -51.41 4.91 7.89
CA GLN A 165 -50.63 6.02 7.32
C GLN A 165 -50.44 7.20 8.29
N GLU A 166 -50.58 6.96 9.61
CA GLU A 166 -50.48 7.99 10.64
C GLU A 166 -49.05 8.24 11.16
N VAL A 167 -48.11 7.31 10.95
CA VAL A 167 -46.72 7.41 11.45
C VAL A 167 -45.72 7.52 10.30
N LEU A 168 -44.77 8.44 10.42
CA LEU A 168 -43.60 8.61 9.56
C LEU A 168 -42.35 8.63 10.46
N ILE A 169 -41.39 7.75 10.19
CA ILE A 169 -40.11 7.73 10.90
C ILE A 169 -39.01 8.22 9.96
N VAL A 170 -38.61 9.49 10.07
CA VAL A 170 -37.51 10.03 9.27
C VAL A 170 -36.18 9.69 9.95
N ALA A 171 -35.52 8.63 9.50
CA ALA A 171 -34.25 8.18 10.03
C ALA A 171 -33.08 8.87 9.32
N ALA A 172 -32.10 9.34 10.09
CA ALA A 172 -30.86 9.88 9.54
C ALA A 172 -29.88 8.74 9.25
N ASP A 173 -29.52 8.54 7.98
CA ASP A 173 -28.48 7.60 7.56
C ASP A 173 -27.17 8.38 7.35
N VAL A 174 -26.34 8.41 8.40
CA VAL A 174 -25.13 9.24 8.46
C VAL A 174 -23.93 8.44 7.95
N ILE A 175 -23.47 8.75 6.74
CA ILE A 175 -22.25 8.16 6.17
C ILE A 175 -21.06 9.03 6.57
N VAL A 176 -20.27 8.56 7.54
CA VAL A 176 -18.98 9.17 7.89
C VAL A 176 -17.87 8.49 7.08
N PRO A 177 -17.14 9.21 6.20
CA PRO A 177 -16.03 8.65 5.45
C PRO A 177 -14.94 8.04 6.34
N GLU A 178 -14.22 7.05 5.80
CA GLU A 178 -13.13 6.37 6.52
C GLU A 178 -11.85 6.34 5.68
N ILE A 179 -10.74 6.86 6.24
CA ILE A 179 -9.42 6.77 5.65
C ILE A 179 -8.73 5.48 6.07
N LYS A 180 -8.18 4.72 5.11
CA LYS A 180 -7.48 3.45 5.38
C LYS A 180 -6.20 3.31 4.59
N LEU A 181 -5.29 2.49 5.10
CA LEU A 181 -4.20 1.92 4.31
C LEU A 181 -4.78 0.80 3.43
N GLU A 182 -4.40 0.71 2.16
CA GLU A 182 -4.82 -0.40 1.30
C GLU A 182 -4.00 -1.67 1.50
N LYS A 183 -2.79 -1.47 2.03
CA LYS A 183 -1.89 -2.53 2.49
C LYS A 183 -1.99 -2.58 4.02
N SER A 184 -2.26 -3.75 4.57
CA SER A 184 -2.23 -3.99 6.02
C SER A 184 -1.59 -5.34 6.34
N GLY A 185 -1.26 -5.54 7.61
CA GLY A 185 -0.45 -6.66 8.06
C GLY A 185 0.99 -6.57 7.59
N LYS A 186 1.71 -7.70 7.67
CA LYS A 186 3.12 -7.77 7.28
C LYS A 186 3.26 -7.87 5.76
N GLN A 187 4.03 -6.94 5.19
CA GLN A 187 4.29 -6.87 3.76
C GLN A 187 5.36 -7.87 3.32
N GLU A 188 5.56 -8.00 2.00
CA GLU A 188 6.69 -8.75 1.45
C GLU A 188 8.04 -8.19 1.91
N VAL A 189 9.05 -9.06 1.92
CA VAL A 189 10.38 -8.74 2.46
C VAL A 189 11.15 -7.81 1.51
N LEU A 190 11.42 -6.59 1.95
CA LEU A 190 12.39 -5.70 1.31
C LEU A 190 13.81 -6.16 1.69
N ASP A 191 14.41 -6.99 0.84
CA ASP A 191 15.78 -7.48 1.00
C ASP A 191 16.82 -6.46 0.51
N LEU A 192 17.46 -5.76 1.45
CA LEU A 192 18.55 -4.81 1.19
C LEU A 192 19.94 -5.46 1.07
N SER A 193 20.03 -6.80 1.15
CA SER A 193 21.29 -7.53 0.97
C SER A 193 21.83 -7.27 -0.43
N GLY A 194 22.99 -6.61 -0.52
CA GLY A 194 23.62 -6.23 -1.79
C GLY A 194 23.17 -4.89 -2.41
N VAL A 195 22.19 -4.17 -1.85
CA VAL A 195 21.91 -2.76 -2.22
C VAL A 195 23.10 -1.88 -1.80
N ASN A 196 23.46 -0.81 -2.51
CA ASN A 196 24.58 0.04 -2.06
C ASN A 196 24.17 0.80 -0.78
N PRO A 197 25.02 0.92 0.26
CA PRO A 197 24.79 1.80 1.42
C PRO A 197 24.30 3.22 1.10
N THR A 198 24.68 3.77 -0.06
CA THR A 198 24.23 5.09 -0.52
C THR A 198 22.88 5.12 -1.24
N ASP A 199 22.33 3.96 -1.61
CA ASP A 199 21.10 3.89 -2.38
C ASP A 199 19.87 4.06 -1.47
N ILE A 200 18.81 4.61 -2.05
CA ILE A 200 17.49 4.78 -1.44
C ILE A 200 16.53 3.86 -2.19
N VAL A 201 15.72 3.11 -1.44
CA VAL A 201 14.63 2.30 -1.99
C VAL A 201 13.30 2.90 -1.54
N ASN A 202 12.44 3.26 -2.50
CA ASN A 202 11.11 3.78 -2.20
C ASN A 202 10.13 2.62 -1.96
N VAL A 203 9.30 2.76 -0.93
CA VAL A 203 8.21 1.84 -0.59
C VAL A 203 6.92 2.66 -0.58
N ASP A 204 6.08 2.41 -1.57
CA ASP A 204 4.83 3.13 -1.76
C ASP A 204 3.67 2.41 -1.04
N ILE A 205 3.00 3.14 -0.14
CA ILE A 205 1.86 2.69 0.65
C ILE A 205 0.60 3.44 0.18
N PRO A 206 -0.29 2.79 -0.60
CA PRO A 206 -1.54 3.41 -1.01
C PRO A 206 -2.48 3.61 0.18
N ILE A 207 -3.18 4.73 0.15
CA ILE A 207 -4.17 5.17 1.14
C ILE A 207 -5.42 5.56 0.36
N SER A 208 -6.58 5.05 0.78
CA SER A 208 -7.86 5.39 0.15
C SER A 208 -8.92 5.77 1.17
N MET A 209 -9.88 6.57 0.70
CA MET A 209 -11.09 6.93 1.45
C MET A 209 -12.27 6.06 1.02
N PHE A 210 -12.97 5.49 2.00
CA PHE A 210 -14.32 4.96 1.80
C PHE A 210 -15.34 6.11 1.84
N GLY A 211 -16.20 6.19 0.83
CA GLY A 211 -17.06 7.36 0.55
C GLY A 211 -16.51 8.21 -0.60
N GLU A 212 -17.29 9.19 -1.06
CA GLU A 212 -16.88 10.20 -2.03
C GLU A 212 -16.19 11.38 -1.33
N ASN A 213 -15.35 12.15 -2.03
CA ASN A 213 -14.83 13.43 -1.54
C ASN A 213 -15.58 14.57 -2.24
N GLU A 214 -16.39 15.35 -1.52
CA GLU A 214 -17.23 16.40 -2.11
C GLU A 214 -16.55 17.77 -2.20
N GLY A 215 -15.22 17.80 -2.34
CA GLY A 215 -14.43 19.04 -2.35
C GLY A 215 -13.82 19.39 -0.99
N TRP A 216 -13.64 18.40 -0.10
CA TRP A 216 -13.13 18.62 1.25
C TRP A 216 -11.61 18.60 1.30
N GLU A 217 -11.06 19.51 2.10
CA GLU A 217 -9.62 19.65 2.36
C GLU A 217 -9.30 19.06 3.74
N PHE A 218 -8.50 18.00 3.77
CA PHE A 218 -8.16 17.30 5.01
C PHE A 218 -6.78 16.62 4.94
N SER A 219 -6.21 16.24 6.09
CA SER A 219 -4.94 15.51 6.14
C SER A 219 -5.09 14.16 6.84
N ALA A 220 -4.60 13.08 6.24
CA ALA A 220 -4.39 11.81 6.95
C ALA A 220 -3.08 11.89 7.74
N GLU A 221 -3.11 11.61 9.06
CA GLU A 221 -1.94 11.70 9.95
C GLU A 221 -1.35 10.32 10.28
N PHE A 222 -0.03 10.22 10.38
CA PHE A 222 0.71 8.98 10.63
C PHE A 222 1.52 9.01 11.93
N GLU A 223 1.62 7.85 12.59
CA GLU A 223 2.45 7.72 13.79
C GLU A 223 3.95 7.89 13.48
N THR A 224 4.62 8.73 14.25
CA THR A 224 6.04 9.05 14.07
C THR A 224 6.85 9.02 15.38
N ASP A 225 6.22 8.85 16.55
CA ASP A 225 6.93 8.69 17.82
C ASP A 225 7.63 7.31 17.87
N PRO A 226 8.97 7.26 17.95
CA PRO A 226 9.71 6.00 17.94
C PRO A 226 9.34 5.06 19.09
N LYS A 227 8.86 5.56 20.23
CA LYS A 227 8.41 4.73 21.37
C LYS A 227 7.10 4.03 21.05
N LYS A 228 6.16 4.73 20.42
CA LYS A 228 4.89 4.14 20.01
C LYS A 228 5.10 3.18 18.84
N LEU A 229 5.88 3.56 17.82
CA LEU A 229 6.28 2.66 16.73
C LEU A 229 6.94 1.38 17.26
N LYS A 230 7.82 1.48 18.28
CA LYS A 230 8.41 0.31 18.94
C LYS A 230 7.36 -0.60 19.60
N ASN A 231 6.32 -0.02 20.20
CA ASN A 231 5.20 -0.81 20.71
C ASN A 231 4.36 -1.43 19.58
N LEU A 232 4.24 -0.77 18.43
CA LEU A 232 3.47 -1.31 17.30
C LEU A 232 4.10 -2.59 16.73
N VAL A 233 5.44 -2.71 16.75
CA VAL A 233 6.16 -3.94 16.34
C VAL A 233 5.63 -5.20 17.03
N SER A 234 5.17 -5.13 18.29
CA SER A 234 4.65 -6.31 19.01
C SER A 234 3.25 -6.76 18.58
N TYR A 235 2.55 -6.03 17.72
CA TYR A 235 1.31 -6.49 17.08
C TYR A 235 1.54 -7.18 15.72
N CYS A 236 2.78 -7.26 15.23
CA CYS A 236 3.08 -8.05 14.04
C CYS A 236 2.82 -9.54 14.33
N PRO A 237 2.10 -10.27 13.46
CA PRO A 237 1.82 -11.70 13.68
C PRO A 237 3.09 -12.53 13.85
N ALA A 238 3.14 -13.34 14.91
CA ALA A 238 4.29 -14.17 15.22
C ALA A 238 4.51 -15.29 14.19
N ASP A 239 5.73 -15.35 13.65
CA ASP A 239 6.16 -16.27 12.59
C ASP A 239 7.50 -16.98 12.91
N GLY A 240 8.06 -16.73 14.09
CA GLY A 240 9.36 -17.26 14.53
C GLY A 240 10.56 -16.36 14.21
N ILE A 241 10.36 -15.18 13.62
CA ILE A 241 11.42 -14.19 13.37
C ILE A 241 11.42 -13.16 14.50
N GLU A 242 12.61 -12.88 15.06
CA GLU A 242 12.79 -11.75 15.97
C GLU A 242 12.94 -10.45 15.16
N TYR A 243 12.02 -9.51 15.40
CA TYR A 243 11.94 -8.24 14.69
C TYR A 243 12.35 -7.06 15.58
N SER A 244 13.24 -6.21 15.06
CA SER A 244 13.53 -4.89 15.64
C SER A 244 12.73 -3.78 14.95
N LEU A 245 12.53 -2.65 15.62
CA LEU A 245 12.06 -1.43 14.95
C LEU A 245 13.15 -0.92 14.01
N LEU A 246 12.80 -0.55 12.77
CA LEU A 246 13.71 0.16 11.88
C LEU A 246 14.04 1.55 12.46
N GLY A 247 15.32 1.86 12.64
CA GLY A 247 15.75 3.14 13.22
C GLY A 247 15.40 4.34 12.33
N THR A 248 15.14 5.49 12.95
CA THR A 248 14.73 6.74 12.26
C THR A 248 15.76 7.25 11.25
N ASP A 249 17.03 6.91 11.42
CA ASP A 249 18.09 7.32 10.49
C ASP A 249 18.03 6.56 9.15
N TYR A 250 17.32 5.43 9.13
CA TYR A 250 17.19 4.53 7.97
C TYR A 250 15.91 4.74 7.16
N TYR A 251 15.08 5.73 7.47
CA TYR A 251 13.94 6.08 6.62
C TYR A 251 13.63 7.59 6.58
N GLU A 252 12.93 8.02 5.52
CA GLU A 252 12.18 9.28 5.48
C GLU A 252 10.72 8.97 5.18
N MET A 253 9.81 9.57 5.96
CA MET A 253 8.37 9.41 5.85
C MET A 253 7.71 10.72 6.26
N GLU A 254 6.69 11.17 5.53
CA GLU A 254 5.90 12.34 5.90
C GLU A 254 4.95 11.99 7.06
N SER A 255 4.78 12.91 8.02
CA SER A 255 3.89 12.69 9.17
C SER A 255 2.41 12.86 8.84
N LYS A 256 2.09 13.43 7.67
CA LYS A 256 0.73 13.59 7.16
C LYS A 256 0.71 13.64 5.63
N ILE A 257 -0.43 13.35 5.03
CA ILE A 257 -0.71 13.54 3.60
C ILE A 257 -2.00 14.32 3.43
N ASP A 258 -1.96 15.33 2.56
CA ASP A 258 -3.07 16.24 2.30
C ASP A 258 -3.90 15.75 1.11
N PHE A 259 -5.22 15.71 1.30
CA PHE A 259 -6.26 15.43 0.31
C PHE A 259 -6.99 16.74 0.00
N SER A 260 -7.25 16.98 -1.28
CA SER A 260 -7.84 18.21 -1.79
C SER A 260 -8.87 17.91 -2.89
N GLY A 261 -9.84 18.81 -3.09
CA GLY A 261 -10.85 18.66 -4.14
C GLY A 261 -11.61 17.32 -4.10
N ASP A 262 -11.62 16.59 -5.21
CA ASP A 262 -12.27 15.28 -5.36
C ASP A 262 -11.31 14.09 -5.15
N GLU A 263 -10.10 14.32 -4.60
CA GLU A 263 -9.13 13.26 -4.37
C GLU A 263 -9.60 12.26 -3.31
N ARG A 264 -9.55 10.96 -3.65
CA ARG A 264 -9.95 9.83 -2.78
C ARG A 264 -8.84 8.82 -2.53
N GLU A 265 -7.76 8.89 -3.29
CA GLU A 265 -6.61 8.00 -3.24
C GLU A 265 -5.32 8.82 -3.19
N LYS A 266 -4.38 8.41 -2.34
CA LYS A 266 -3.04 8.98 -2.22
C LYS A 266 -2.02 7.85 -2.02
N THR A 267 -0.74 8.18 -2.12
CA THR A 267 0.36 7.26 -1.84
C THR A 267 1.34 7.90 -0.88
N LEU A 268 1.58 7.27 0.27
CA LEU A 268 2.70 7.59 1.14
C LEU A 268 3.95 6.90 0.62
N SER A 269 4.87 7.69 0.06
CA SER A 269 6.16 7.18 -0.39
C SER A 269 7.16 7.24 0.76
N VAL A 270 7.56 6.06 1.24
CA VAL A 270 8.54 5.91 2.31
C VAL A 270 9.90 5.62 1.70
N LYS A 271 10.88 6.47 1.96
CA LYS A 271 12.25 6.27 1.47
C LYS A 271 13.05 5.47 2.48
N ILE A 272 13.36 4.21 2.18
CA ILE A 272 14.23 3.38 2.99
C ILE A 272 15.70 3.59 2.56
N LYS A 273 16.57 3.91 3.52
CA LYS A 273 18.02 4.09 3.33
C LYS A 273 18.72 2.85 3.85
N ARG A 274 19.64 2.26 3.07
CA ARG A 274 20.46 1.16 3.59
C ARG A 274 21.46 1.67 4.65
N GLY A 275 22.25 2.69 4.34
CA GLY A 275 23.28 3.21 5.23
C GLY A 275 24.22 2.13 5.77
N ASP A 276 24.53 2.23 7.05
CA ASP A 276 25.33 1.32 7.86
C ASP A 276 24.51 0.30 8.66
N LEU A 277 23.24 0.07 8.28
CA LEU A 277 22.33 -0.87 8.95
C LEU A 277 22.99 -2.24 9.15
N GLU A 278 22.83 -2.79 10.35
CA GLU A 278 23.40 -4.10 10.73
C GLU A 278 22.62 -5.27 10.10
N THR A 279 23.18 -6.49 10.19
CA THR A 279 22.46 -7.69 9.77
C THR A 279 21.27 -7.94 10.70
N GLY A 280 20.06 -8.05 10.15
CA GLY A 280 18.86 -8.26 10.97
C GLY A 280 17.55 -8.26 10.19
N ASN A 281 16.46 -8.47 10.94
CA ASN A 281 15.09 -8.29 10.49
C ASN A 281 14.48 -7.08 11.21
N TYR A 282 13.99 -6.13 10.43
CA TYR A 282 13.42 -4.88 10.92
C TYR A 282 12.00 -4.70 10.40
N LEU A 283 11.14 -4.10 11.23
CA LEU A 283 9.82 -3.62 10.81
C LEU A 283 9.78 -2.11 10.93
N LEU A 284 9.21 -1.44 9.93
CA LEU A 284 8.67 -0.09 10.04
C LEU A 284 7.13 -0.18 10.03
N PRO A 285 6.46 0.01 11.17
CA PRO A 285 5.01 0.11 11.23
C PRO A 285 4.54 1.43 10.64
N ILE A 286 3.59 1.37 9.72
CA ILE A 286 2.83 2.51 9.19
C ILE A 286 1.41 2.39 9.76
N ALA A 287 0.96 3.40 10.49
CA ALA A 287 -0.35 3.41 11.15
C ALA A 287 -0.92 4.82 11.14
N LEU A 288 -2.22 4.93 10.85
CA LEU A 288 -2.97 6.18 10.92
C LEU A 288 -3.24 6.55 12.40
N THR A 289 -3.07 7.84 12.73
CA THR A 289 -3.33 8.38 14.08
C THR A 289 -4.54 9.32 14.14
N GLY A 290 -4.98 9.82 12.98
CA GLY A 290 -6.01 10.84 12.90
C GLY A 290 -6.33 11.26 11.47
N VAL A 291 -7.42 12.02 11.36
CA VAL A 291 -7.70 12.86 10.19
C VAL A 291 -7.79 14.30 10.70
N GLN A 292 -6.95 15.18 10.17
CA GLN A 292 -6.96 16.61 10.46
C GLN A 292 -7.90 17.33 9.50
N GLY A 293 -8.66 18.30 10.00
CA GLY A 293 -9.57 19.14 9.20
C GLY A 293 -11.00 18.61 9.16
N MET A 294 -11.18 17.29 9.06
CA MET A 294 -12.51 16.66 8.99
C MET A 294 -12.75 15.58 10.05
N PRO A 295 -14.00 15.40 10.52
CA PRO A 295 -14.39 14.41 11.55
C PRO A 295 -14.52 12.98 10.98
N PHE A 296 -13.65 12.62 10.02
CA PHE A 296 -13.67 11.32 9.38
C PHE A 296 -13.13 10.22 10.29
N LYS A 297 -13.57 8.99 10.03
CA LYS A 297 -12.99 7.80 10.66
C LYS A 297 -11.64 7.50 10.02
N TYR A 298 -10.84 6.72 10.72
CA TYR A 298 -9.64 6.13 10.15
C TYR A 298 -9.48 4.70 10.64
N SER A 299 -8.98 3.83 9.77
CA SER A 299 -8.71 2.43 10.09
C SER A 299 -7.55 2.33 11.09
N ARG A 300 -7.67 1.39 12.03
CA ARG A 300 -6.62 1.04 13.01
C ARG A 300 -5.73 -0.11 12.54
N GLU A 301 -5.88 -0.54 11.30
CA GLU A 301 -4.98 -1.53 10.71
C GLU A 301 -3.57 -0.95 10.52
N ILE A 302 -2.56 -1.80 10.72
CA ILE A 302 -1.14 -1.44 10.66
C ILE A 302 -0.52 -2.13 9.46
N CYS A 303 0.21 -1.40 8.64
CA CYS A 303 1.07 -1.95 7.59
C CYS A 303 2.49 -2.10 8.14
N PHE A 304 3.05 -3.30 8.17
CA PHE A 304 4.42 -3.54 8.59
C PHE A 304 5.33 -3.73 7.38
N VAL A 305 6.14 -2.72 7.05
CA VAL A 305 7.20 -2.83 6.04
C VAL A 305 8.33 -3.67 6.64
N HIS A 306 8.49 -4.91 6.16
CA HIS A 306 9.57 -5.81 6.59
C HIS A 306 10.83 -5.51 5.78
N VAL A 307 11.82 -4.92 6.44
CA VAL A 307 13.17 -4.70 5.90
C VAL A 307 14.09 -5.82 6.41
N TYR A 308 14.74 -6.54 5.49
CA TYR A 308 15.75 -7.53 5.81
C TYR A 308 17.11 -7.08 5.27
N LEU A 309 18.16 -7.34 6.05
CA LEU A 309 19.53 -7.16 5.60
C LEU A 309 20.40 -8.30 6.09
N ASN A 310 21.11 -8.95 5.16
CA ASN A 310 22.31 -9.71 5.45
C ASN A 310 23.53 -8.98 4.89
N ASN A 311 24.43 -8.58 5.79
CA ASN A 311 25.72 -8.00 5.42
C ASN A 311 26.77 -9.07 5.05
N GLU A 312 26.51 -10.36 5.19
CA GLU A 312 27.46 -11.40 4.77
C GLU A 312 27.30 -11.73 3.28
N PHE A 313 28.42 -11.74 2.57
CA PHE A 313 28.52 -12.31 1.23
C PHE A 313 29.06 -13.73 1.36
N PRO A 314 28.31 -14.78 0.94
CA PRO A 314 28.79 -16.16 1.00
C PRO A 314 29.97 -16.36 0.03
N GLN A 315 30.84 -17.30 0.35
CA GLN A 315 31.96 -17.64 -0.53
C GLN A 315 31.45 -18.34 -1.79
N ILE A 316 31.90 -17.88 -2.95
CA ILE A 316 31.62 -18.47 -4.25
C ILE A 316 32.72 -19.49 -4.56
N ASP A 317 32.36 -20.72 -4.95
CA ASP A 317 33.33 -21.66 -5.51
C ASP A 317 33.83 -21.14 -6.86
N ILE A 318 35.12 -20.83 -6.94
CA ILE A 318 35.81 -20.35 -8.15
C ILE A 318 36.77 -21.38 -8.75
N LYS A 319 36.75 -22.62 -8.25
CA LYS A 319 37.54 -23.73 -8.79
C LYS A 319 37.19 -23.95 -10.27
N ASN A 320 38.22 -24.06 -11.11
CA ASN A 320 38.12 -24.15 -12.58
C ASN A 320 37.50 -22.92 -13.28
N LYS A 321 37.23 -21.81 -12.60
CA LYS A 321 36.69 -20.56 -13.21
C LYS A 321 37.77 -19.51 -13.53
N LEU A 322 39.03 -19.84 -13.24
CA LEU A 322 40.18 -18.94 -13.33
C LEU A 322 40.86 -18.96 -14.70
N VAL A 323 41.24 -17.78 -15.18
CA VAL A 323 42.09 -17.58 -16.37
C VAL A 323 43.18 -16.58 -15.98
N THR A 324 44.42 -16.75 -16.48
CA THR A 324 45.51 -15.80 -16.22
C THR A 324 46.39 -15.65 -17.45
N ASN A 325 46.91 -14.44 -17.68
CA ASN A 325 47.96 -14.21 -18.68
C ASN A 325 49.37 -14.59 -18.18
N GLY A 326 49.51 -14.95 -16.89
CA GLY A 326 50.77 -15.28 -16.22
C GLY A 326 50.96 -16.77 -15.92
N ASP A 327 50.39 -17.69 -16.70
CA ASP A 327 50.56 -19.13 -16.49
C ASP A 327 51.96 -19.61 -16.95
N THR A 328 52.79 -20.06 -16.01
CA THR A 328 54.12 -20.65 -16.27
C THR A 328 54.03 -22.08 -16.79
N LYS A 329 52.97 -22.81 -16.46
CA LYS A 329 52.89 -24.28 -16.55
C LYS A 329 54.04 -25.01 -15.81
N GLU A 330 54.64 -24.35 -14.81
CA GLU A 330 55.67 -24.94 -13.96
C GLU A 330 55.01 -25.82 -12.88
N THR A 331 55.42 -27.10 -12.80
CA THR A 331 54.85 -28.06 -11.85
C THR A 331 55.04 -27.59 -10.42
N GLY A 332 53.95 -27.47 -9.66
CA GLY A 332 53.92 -26.94 -8.29
C GLY A 332 53.52 -25.46 -8.19
N TYR A 333 53.43 -24.73 -9.30
CA TYR A 333 53.08 -23.30 -9.35
C TYR A 333 51.87 -22.98 -10.25
N GLU A 334 51.02 -23.99 -10.49
CA GLU A 334 49.87 -23.90 -11.39
C GLU A 334 48.78 -22.94 -10.87
N ILE A 335 47.98 -22.33 -11.76
CA ILE A 335 46.89 -21.41 -11.33
C ILE A 335 45.88 -22.06 -10.37
N SER A 336 45.70 -23.38 -10.43
CA SER A 336 44.82 -24.12 -9.50
C SER A 336 45.23 -23.97 -8.03
N ARG A 337 46.50 -23.67 -7.73
CA ARG A 337 47.02 -23.49 -6.38
C ARG A 337 46.30 -22.38 -5.61
N VAL A 338 45.84 -21.31 -6.29
CA VAL A 338 45.12 -20.23 -5.59
C VAL A 338 43.73 -20.64 -5.07
N THR A 339 43.30 -21.88 -5.32
CA THR A 339 42.02 -22.44 -4.89
C THR A 339 42.17 -23.80 -4.18
N ASP A 340 43.37 -24.15 -3.71
CA ASP A 340 43.64 -25.42 -3.03
C ASP A 340 43.50 -25.36 -1.50
N SER A 341 43.12 -24.19 -0.96
CA SER A 341 42.96 -23.90 0.48
C SER A 341 44.23 -24.17 1.31
N ASN A 342 45.40 -24.00 0.71
CA ASN A 342 46.69 -24.15 1.38
C ASN A 342 47.62 -22.97 1.10
N THR A 343 47.67 -22.02 2.02
CA THR A 343 48.62 -20.87 1.99
C THR A 343 50.13 -21.22 1.87
N ASN A 344 50.53 -22.49 2.00
CA ASN A 344 51.92 -22.94 1.77
C ASN A 344 52.23 -23.25 0.30
N THR A 345 51.21 -23.48 -0.53
CA THR A 345 51.30 -23.53 -2.00
C THR A 345 51.09 -22.13 -2.58
N CYS A 346 51.43 -21.93 -3.85
CA CYS A 346 51.11 -20.69 -4.56
C CYS A 346 51.08 -20.92 -6.07
N TRP A 347 50.30 -20.11 -6.76
CA TRP A 347 50.59 -19.80 -8.17
C TRP A 347 51.71 -18.77 -8.23
N GLN A 348 52.56 -18.87 -9.24
CA GLN A 348 53.66 -17.94 -9.48
C GLN A 348 53.71 -17.54 -10.96
N SER A 349 53.70 -16.23 -11.22
CA SER A 349 53.92 -15.68 -12.56
C SER A 349 55.36 -15.94 -13.03
N PRO A 350 55.66 -15.84 -14.33
CA PRO A 350 56.96 -16.25 -14.84
C PRO A 350 58.10 -15.36 -14.35
N TRP A 351 59.23 -16.02 -14.10
CA TRP A 351 60.43 -15.45 -13.48
C TRP A 351 61.71 -15.70 -14.28
N TYR A 352 61.61 -16.43 -15.41
CA TYR A 352 62.73 -16.80 -16.29
C TYR A 352 62.37 -16.71 -17.78
N SER A 353 63.37 -16.48 -18.63
CA SER A 353 63.23 -16.11 -20.05
C SER A 353 62.61 -17.20 -20.92
N SER A 354 62.82 -18.48 -20.59
CA SER A 354 62.25 -19.61 -21.33
C SER A 354 60.72 -19.59 -21.40
N TYR A 355 60.06 -19.02 -20.40
CA TYR A 355 58.60 -18.87 -20.38
C TYR A 355 58.13 -17.84 -21.42
N TRP A 356 58.80 -16.70 -21.50
CA TRP A 356 58.47 -15.59 -22.41
C TRP A 356 58.84 -15.87 -23.87
N LEU A 357 59.99 -16.51 -24.11
CA LEU A 357 60.52 -16.79 -25.46
C LEU A 357 59.64 -17.74 -26.28
N THR A 358 58.65 -18.41 -25.67
CA THR A 358 57.68 -19.27 -26.37
C THR A 358 56.40 -18.54 -26.81
N GLY A 359 56.24 -17.25 -26.47
CA GLY A 359 55.03 -16.48 -26.75
C GLY A 359 53.79 -16.92 -25.97
N LYS A 360 53.93 -17.86 -25.02
CA LYS A 360 52.82 -18.43 -24.23
C LYS A 360 52.37 -17.55 -23.06
N VAL A 361 53.15 -16.52 -22.73
CA VAL A 361 52.88 -15.57 -21.65
C VAL A 361 53.04 -14.17 -22.23
N THR A 362 52.00 -13.34 -22.08
CA THR A 362 51.98 -11.95 -22.57
C THR A 362 51.79 -11.00 -21.39
N CYS A 363 52.80 -10.17 -21.16
CA CYS A 363 52.70 -9.03 -20.26
C CYS A 363 51.68 -8.04 -20.85
N ASP A 364 50.63 -7.72 -20.09
CA ASP A 364 49.61 -6.77 -20.53
C ASP A 364 50.06 -5.34 -20.18
N SER A 365 50.10 -4.44 -21.17
CA SER A 365 50.59 -3.08 -20.97
C SER A 365 49.67 -2.20 -20.11
N GLU A 366 48.39 -2.56 -20.00
CA GLU A 366 47.41 -1.87 -19.15
C GLU A 366 47.28 -2.57 -17.79
N TYR A 367 47.04 -3.89 -17.80
CA TYR A 367 46.68 -4.68 -16.61
C TYR A 367 47.86 -5.41 -15.95
N GLY A 368 49.03 -5.47 -16.59
CA GLY A 368 50.20 -6.18 -16.08
C GLY A 368 50.05 -7.69 -16.14
N ILE A 369 50.15 -8.35 -14.98
CA ILE A 369 49.81 -9.77 -14.83
C ILE A 369 48.50 -9.87 -14.05
N TYR A 370 47.53 -10.65 -14.50
CA TYR A 370 46.21 -10.71 -13.87
C TYR A 370 45.65 -12.13 -13.74
N ILE A 371 44.67 -12.28 -12.85
CA ILE A 371 43.79 -13.45 -12.75
C ILE A 371 42.35 -12.96 -12.97
N ASP A 372 41.71 -13.50 -14.00
CA ASP A 372 40.29 -13.33 -14.29
C ASP A 372 39.50 -14.50 -13.68
N VAL A 373 38.34 -14.18 -13.12
CA VAL A 373 37.41 -15.11 -12.49
C VAL A 373 36.07 -15.01 -13.22
N ASN A 374 35.65 -16.07 -13.91
CA ASN A 374 34.40 -16.10 -14.66
C ASN A 374 33.24 -16.54 -13.74
N VAL A 375 32.34 -15.62 -13.39
CA VAL A 375 31.32 -15.83 -12.33
C VAL A 375 30.04 -15.06 -12.63
N ALA A 376 28.92 -15.50 -12.07
CA ALA A 376 27.69 -14.71 -12.04
C ALA A 376 27.51 -14.13 -10.63
N ILE A 377 27.69 -12.82 -10.51
CA ILE A 377 27.38 -12.03 -9.31
C ILE A 377 26.15 -11.18 -9.65
N THR A 378 25.14 -11.16 -8.79
CA THR A 378 23.85 -10.50 -9.06
C THR A 378 23.68 -9.19 -8.31
N LYS A 379 24.19 -9.09 -7.08
CA LYS A 379 24.04 -7.90 -6.21
C LYS A 379 25.35 -7.32 -5.71
N GLY A 380 26.40 -8.11 -5.53
CA GLY A 380 27.71 -7.57 -5.15
C GLY A 380 28.74 -8.62 -4.75
N MET A 381 29.99 -8.19 -4.62
CA MET A 381 31.12 -9.07 -4.32
C MET A 381 32.15 -8.49 -3.35
N GLN A 382 33.01 -9.36 -2.83
CA GLN A 382 34.21 -9.02 -2.06
C GLN A 382 35.31 -10.03 -2.43
N VAL A 383 36.56 -9.58 -2.54
CA VAL A 383 37.71 -10.44 -2.89
C VAL A 383 38.63 -10.57 -1.68
N LYS A 384 39.16 -11.76 -1.42
CA LYS A 384 40.31 -11.97 -0.54
C LYS A 384 41.44 -12.60 -1.33
N ILE A 385 42.65 -12.07 -1.16
CA ILE A 385 43.88 -12.62 -1.73
C ILE A 385 44.89 -12.90 -0.62
N ALA A 386 45.58 -14.03 -0.71
CA ALA A 386 46.68 -14.39 0.16
C ALA A 386 47.99 -14.53 -0.61
N THR A 387 49.10 -14.35 0.07
CA THR A 387 50.47 -14.39 -0.46
C THR A 387 51.31 -15.36 0.38
N LYS A 388 52.23 -16.05 -0.28
CA LYS A 388 53.06 -17.07 0.37
C LYS A 388 54.30 -16.43 0.99
N THR A 389 54.57 -16.73 2.26
CA THR A 389 55.77 -16.27 2.96
C THR A 389 57.04 -16.65 2.19
N GLY A 390 57.94 -15.67 2.02
CA GLY A 390 59.20 -15.86 1.29
C GLY A 390 59.11 -15.73 -0.24
N HIS A 391 57.92 -15.57 -0.82
CA HIS A 391 57.73 -15.30 -2.25
C HIS A 391 57.44 -13.81 -2.52
N ASN A 392 57.51 -13.41 -3.78
CA ASN A 392 57.24 -12.06 -4.25
C ASN A 392 55.72 -11.77 -4.27
N TYR A 393 55.29 -10.73 -3.57
CA TYR A 393 53.89 -10.29 -3.49
C TYR A 393 53.63 -9.01 -4.30
N PRO A 394 52.37 -8.71 -4.68
CA PRO A 394 52.04 -7.45 -5.33
C PRO A 394 52.15 -6.28 -4.35
N VAL A 395 52.81 -5.20 -4.78
CA VAL A 395 52.85 -3.90 -4.04
C VAL A 395 51.99 -2.83 -4.71
N LEU A 396 51.52 -3.06 -5.93
CA LEU A 396 50.47 -2.30 -6.57
C LEU A 396 49.57 -3.26 -7.34
N TRP A 397 48.28 -3.26 -7.04
CA TRP A 397 47.30 -4.12 -7.69
C TRP A 397 45.91 -3.47 -7.73
N ARG A 398 45.04 -3.98 -8.59
CA ARG A 398 43.71 -3.41 -8.88
C ARG A 398 42.67 -4.51 -9.00
N ILE A 399 41.42 -4.15 -8.70
CA ILE A 399 40.25 -4.96 -9.06
C ILE A 399 39.48 -4.25 -10.17
N TYR A 400 39.13 -5.01 -11.19
CA TYR A 400 38.20 -4.61 -12.23
C TYR A 400 37.02 -5.60 -12.29
N GLY A 401 35.87 -5.12 -12.76
CA GLY A 401 34.72 -5.97 -13.05
C GLY A 401 34.14 -5.66 -14.43
N LYS A 402 33.77 -6.70 -15.18
CA LYS A 402 32.82 -6.59 -16.29
C LYS A 402 31.42 -6.69 -15.70
N LYS A 403 30.57 -5.69 -15.96
CA LYS A 403 29.17 -5.74 -15.51
C LYS A 403 28.39 -6.75 -16.36
N THR A 404 27.36 -7.38 -15.79
CA THR A 404 26.50 -8.29 -16.55
C THR A 404 25.85 -7.54 -17.73
N GLY A 405 26.07 -8.03 -18.96
CA GLY A 405 25.62 -7.37 -20.19
C GLY A 405 26.54 -6.27 -20.74
N ASN A 406 27.73 -6.05 -20.16
CA ASN A 406 28.74 -5.12 -20.66
C ASN A 406 30.10 -5.83 -20.80
N GLU A 407 30.74 -5.72 -21.97
CA GLU A 407 32.05 -6.32 -22.23
C GLU A 407 33.23 -5.47 -21.76
N GLU A 408 33.01 -4.20 -21.41
CA GLU A 408 34.06 -3.28 -20.98
C GLU A 408 34.50 -3.49 -19.52
N TRP A 409 35.80 -3.32 -19.27
CA TRP A 409 36.37 -3.38 -17.92
C TRP A 409 36.14 -2.08 -17.15
N THR A 410 35.45 -2.16 -16.01
CA THR A 410 35.36 -1.03 -15.06
C THR A 410 36.35 -1.25 -13.92
N MET A 411 37.26 -0.29 -13.70
CA MET A 411 38.14 -0.29 -12.53
C MET A 411 37.33 0.01 -11.26
N LEU A 412 37.42 -0.86 -10.27
CA LEU A 412 36.67 -0.74 -9.01
C LEU A 412 37.53 -0.16 -7.88
N LYS A 413 38.78 -0.63 -7.76
CA LYS A 413 39.74 -0.11 -6.77
C LYS A 413 41.19 -0.38 -7.15
N GLU A 414 42.08 0.50 -6.69
CA GLU A 414 43.53 0.30 -6.64
C GLU A 414 43.98 0.17 -5.18
N TYR A 415 44.95 -0.71 -4.95
CA TYR A 415 45.56 -1.00 -3.65
C TYR A 415 47.09 -0.98 -3.77
N SER A 416 47.74 -0.41 -2.77
CA SER A 416 49.20 -0.38 -2.65
C SER A 416 49.69 -0.90 -1.30
N ASP A 417 50.85 -1.55 -1.29
CA ASP A 417 51.59 -1.94 -0.06
C ASP A 417 50.84 -2.82 0.96
N THR A 418 49.76 -3.50 0.55
CA THR A 418 48.82 -4.26 1.41
C THR A 418 49.41 -5.49 2.12
N PHE A 419 50.65 -5.88 1.82
CA PHE A 419 51.30 -7.11 2.31
C PHE A 419 52.62 -6.87 3.07
N ASN A 420 52.94 -5.62 3.40
CA ASN A 420 54.18 -5.29 4.08
C ASN A 420 54.16 -5.72 5.56
N ASN A 421 54.89 -6.80 5.88
CA ASN A 421 55.22 -7.29 7.23
C ASN A 421 54.05 -7.84 8.06
N THR A 422 53.20 -8.70 7.47
CA THR A 422 51.99 -9.32 8.07
C THR A 422 50.82 -8.33 8.04
N PRO A 423 49.73 -8.62 7.30
CA PRO A 423 49.17 -9.96 7.06
C PRO A 423 49.66 -10.66 5.78
N THR A 424 49.57 -11.98 5.77
CA THR A 424 49.73 -12.81 4.56
C THR A 424 48.49 -12.77 3.67
N SER A 425 47.38 -12.15 4.08
CA SER A 425 46.16 -12.01 3.27
C SER A 425 45.48 -10.65 3.44
N PHE A 426 44.80 -10.19 2.40
CA PHE A 426 44.03 -8.94 2.36
C PHE A 426 42.63 -9.23 1.82
N LYS A 427 41.59 -8.74 2.50
CA LYS A 427 40.19 -8.80 2.06
C LYS A 427 39.72 -7.37 1.76
N THR A 428 39.11 -7.17 0.60
CA THR A 428 38.70 -5.86 0.08
C THR A 428 37.47 -5.29 0.80
N GLU A 429 37.13 -4.03 0.53
CA GLU A 429 35.75 -3.59 0.66
C GLU A 429 34.80 -4.39 -0.24
N LYS A 430 33.49 -4.21 -0.03
CA LYS A 430 32.45 -4.76 -0.92
C LYS A 430 32.26 -3.86 -2.13
N PHE A 431 32.07 -4.48 -3.29
CA PHE A 431 31.70 -3.84 -4.53
C PHE A 431 30.27 -4.24 -4.89
N TYR A 432 29.35 -3.27 -4.88
CA TYR A 432 27.93 -3.51 -5.17
C TYR A 432 27.63 -3.41 -6.67
N GLY A 433 26.70 -4.23 -7.14
CA GLY A 433 26.33 -4.39 -8.54
C GLY A 433 26.51 -5.82 -9.06
N SER A 434 26.06 -6.05 -10.29
CA SER A 434 26.16 -7.33 -10.99
C SER A 434 27.42 -7.42 -11.84
N TYR A 435 28.08 -8.59 -11.82
CA TYR A 435 29.34 -8.81 -12.53
C TYR A 435 29.38 -10.20 -13.19
N SER A 436 29.94 -10.27 -14.40
CA SER A 436 30.12 -11.48 -15.21
C SER A 436 31.56 -12.00 -15.21
N VAL A 437 32.53 -11.11 -15.00
CA VAL A 437 33.95 -11.44 -14.85
C VAL A 437 34.59 -10.48 -13.85
N VAL A 438 35.42 -11.00 -12.95
CA VAL A 438 36.21 -10.22 -11.98
C VAL A 438 37.68 -10.39 -12.32
N ARG A 439 38.42 -9.28 -12.46
CA ARG A 439 39.87 -9.29 -12.72
C ARG A 439 40.62 -8.76 -11.52
N VAL A 440 41.57 -9.55 -11.02
CA VAL A 440 42.59 -9.11 -10.06
C VAL A 440 43.88 -8.88 -10.83
N ALA A 441 44.28 -7.62 -11.00
CA ALA A 441 45.41 -7.20 -11.82
C ALA A 441 46.59 -6.76 -10.95
N PHE A 442 47.76 -7.33 -11.16
CA PHE A 442 49.01 -7.07 -10.44
C PHE A 442 49.93 -6.21 -11.30
N LEU A 443 50.10 -4.94 -10.90
CA LEU A 443 50.83 -3.93 -11.66
C LEU A 443 52.27 -3.75 -11.18
N LYS A 444 52.57 -4.01 -9.92
CA LYS A 444 53.95 -4.00 -9.39
C LYS A 444 54.23 -5.11 -8.39
N SER A 445 55.44 -5.65 -8.44
CA SER A 445 55.95 -6.63 -7.48
C SER A 445 56.88 -6.00 -6.45
N LYS A 446 56.89 -6.53 -5.22
CA LYS A 446 57.81 -6.13 -4.13
C LYS A 446 59.27 -6.06 -4.60
N ASP A 447 59.69 -7.01 -5.42
CA ASP A 447 61.07 -7.16 -5.84
C ASP A 447 61.53 -5.98 -6.73
N GLY A 448 62.24 -5.04 -6.11
CA GLY A 448 62.67 -3.79 -6.74
C GLY A 448 61.54 -2.79 -7.05
N ASN A 449 60.32 -2.99 -6.52
CA ASN A 449 59.11 -2.23 -6.92
C ASN A 449 58.85 -2.29 -8.45
N THR A 450 59.14 -3.44 -9.05
CA THR A 450 59.21 -3.60 -10.52
C THR A 450 57.83 -3.54 -11.16
N ASP A 451 57.71 -2.78 -12.26
CA ASP A 451 56.49 -2.65 -13.06
C ASP A 451 56.21 -3.91 -13.89
N LEU A 452 55.12 -4.59 -13.54
CA LEU A 452 54.66 -5.84 -14.17
C LEU A 452 53.91 -5.61 -15.48
N ARG A 453 53.81 -4.36 -15.97
CA ARG A 453 53.33 -4.02 -17.32
C ARG A 453 54.45 -3.88 -18.35
N ASN A 454 55.70 -3.77 -17.90
CA ASN A 454 56.89 -3.57 -18.73
C ASN A 454 58.05 -4.47 -18.27
N ILE A 455 57.84 -5.78 -18.37
CA ILE A 455 58.78 -6.78 -17.83
C ILE A 455 60.09 -6.78 -18.64
N THR A 456 61.20 -6.48 -17.97
CA THR A 456 62.56 -6.50 -18.52
C THR A 456 63.30 -7.76 -18.06
N LEU A 457 64.01 -8.42 -18.98
CA LEU A 457 64.87 -9.58 -18.69
C LEU A 457 66.29 -9.11 -18.30
N SER A 458 66.85 -9.68 -17.23
CA SER A 458 68.24 -9.47 -16.81
C SER A 458 68.90 -10.82 -16.51
N GLY A 459 69.96 -11.16 -17.24
CA GLY A 459 70.64 -12.46 -17.09
C GLY A 459 69.75 -13.69 -17.38
N GLY A 460 68.64 -13.49 -18.11
CA GLY A 460 67.59 -14.49 -18.33
C GLY A 460 66.47 -14.49 -17.27
N TYR A 461 66.60 -13.77 -16.15
CA TYR A 461 65.57 -13.69 -15.11
C TYR A 461 64.68 -12.45 -15.27
N CYS A 462 63.47 -12.49 -14.72
CA CYS A 462 62.60 -11.34 -14.54
C CYS A 462 61.94 -11.35 -13.16
N LYS A 463 61.45 -10.19 -12.73
CA LYS A 463 60.67 -10.08 -11.51
C LYS A 463 59.24 -10.59 -11.75
N ASN A 464 58.67 -11.21 -10.73
CA ASN A 464 57.42 -11.95 -10.80
C ASN A 464 56.50 -11.59 -9.62
N VAL A 465 55.27 -12.10 -9.65
CA VAL A 465 54.33 -12.10 -8.53
C VAL A 465 53.91 -13.53 -8.18
N SER A 466 53.52 -13.76 -6.93
CA SER A 466 53.02 -15.03 -6.42
C SER A 466 51.80 -14.82 -5.53
N ILE A 467 50.77 -15.65 -5.71
CA ILE A 467 49.52 -15.62 -4.95
C ILE A 467 49.31 -17.01 -4.35
N ALA A 468 49.08 -17.07 -3.04
CA ALA A 468 48.84 -18.32 -2.32
C ALA A 468 47.38 -18.76 -2.44
N GLU A 469 46.44 -17.82 -2.21
CA GLU A 469 44.99 -18.08 -2.29
C GLU A 469 44.28 -16.88 -2.94
N LEU A 470 43.18 -17.17 -3.62
CA LEU A 470 42.20 -16.21 -4.12
C LEU A 470 40.81 -16.74 -3.73
N GLU A 471 40.07 -15.94 -2.99
CA GLU A 471 38.68 -16.21 -2.62
C GLU A 471 37.79 -15.09 -3.15
N LEU A 472 36.61 -15.47 -3.61
CA LEU A 472 35.56 -14.54 -4.01
C LEU A 472 34.34 -14.81 -3.13
N PHE A 473 33.71 -13.74 -2.69
CA PHE A 473 32.44 -13.76 -1.95
C PHE A 473 31.43 -12.92 -2.72
N GLY A 474 30.15 -13.31 -2.76
CA GLY A 474 29.12 -12.49 -3.39
C GLY A 474 27.70 -13.06 -3.34
N LEU A 475 26.76 -12.24 -3.81
CA LEU A 475 25.33 -12.54 -4.01
C LEU A 475 24.95 -12.29 -5.47
#